data_AF-A0A2V2STP1-F1
#
_entry.id   AF-A0A2V2STP1-F1
#
_cell.length_a   1.000
_cell.length_b   1.000
_cell.length_c   1.000
_cell.angle_alpha   90.00
_cell.angle_beta   90.00
_cell.angle_gamma   90.00
#
_symmetry.space_group_name_H-M   'P 1'
#
loop_
_entity.id
_entity.type
_entity.pdbx_description
1 polymer ?
#
loop_
_entity_poly.entity_id
_entity_poly.type
_entity_poly.pdbx_seq_one_letter_code
_entity_poly.pdbx_strand_id
1 'polypeptide(L)'
;MSKVSVLVVDDAPFIRDLVKKGLRDHFPGLRIEEAVNGRKAQQHLARHAVDLILCDWEMPEMSGIELLGWCRAQAPLKDVPFIMVTSRGDKENVVQAIQAGVSDYIGKPFSNDQLVSKVRKALSRSGKLDTLLASAPQRSLAGGPPNDSLAALTGGKAEVVRPTAAPAAAPAPARPAPAAAPAAAASARGKGQGQLRLPNASLPCVIRGLSLKEAQLVVKRGQVLPQVLETAVLDLEEDNEVARLNGYLHSVAALEPKPDSEWLLLLLRFVDQDPQKLDYLSRLIARGSTQKHYVPGA
;
A
#
# COMPACT_ATOMS: atom_id res chain seq x y z
N MET A 1 28.72 26.56 5.15
CA MET A 1 27.37 26.00 5.30
C MET A 1 27.47 24.50 5.29
N SER A 2 27.05 23.83 6.36
CA SER A 2 27.03 22.36 6.47
C SER A 2 26.00 21.80 5.50
N LYS A 3 26.47 21.24 4.38
CA LYS A 3 25.61 20.53 3.43
C LYS A 3 25.18 19.22 4.07
N VAL A 4 23.89 18.96 4.13
CA VAL A 4 23.37 17.69 4.65
C VAL A 4 23.52 16.60 3.59
N SER A 5 24.16 15.49 3.96
CA SER A 5 24.47 14.35 3.08
C SER A 5 23.59 13.14 3.40
N VAL A 6 23.01 12.55 2.36
CA VAL A 6 22.20 11.33 2.43
C VAL A 6 22.86 10.25 1.59
N LEU A 7 23.06 9.07 2.19
CA LEU A 7 23.54 7.90 1.47
C LEU A 7 22.36 7.00 1.08
N VAL A 8 22.24 6.71 -0.21
CA VAL A 8 21.25 5.78 -0.77
C VAL A 8 21.96 4.49 -1.19
N VAL A 9 21.58 3.38 -0.59
CA VAL A 9 22.17 2.06 -0.83
C VAL A 9 21.09 1.12 -1.34
N ASP A 10 21.21 0.68 -2.59
CA ASP A 10 20.30 -0.25 -3.22
C ASP A 10 21.05 -0.87 -4.41
N ASP A 11 20.85 -2.16 -4.71
CA ASP A 11 21.53 -2.82 -5.81
C ASP A 11 20.89 -2.46 -7.17
N ALA A 12 19.58 -2.21 -7.18
CA ALA A 12 18.83 -1.83 -8.37
C ALA A 12 19.06 -0.34 -8.74
N PRO A 13 19.66 -0.04 -9.91
CA PRO A 13 19.91 1.35 -10.32
C PRO A 13 18.63 2.17 -10.44
N PHE A 14 17.54 1.56 -10.90
CA PHE A 14 16.24 2.20 -11.04
C PHE A 14 15.69 2.71 -9.69
N ILE A 15 15.85 1.94 -8.61
CA ILE A 15 15.37 2.35 -7.28
C ILE A 15 16.22 3.51 -6.75
N ARG A 16 17.55 3.45 -6.93
CA ARG A 16 18.43 4.59 -6.58
C ARG A 16 18.02 5.86 -7.31
N ASP A 17 17.71 5.77 -8.61
CA ASP A 17 17.29 6.92 -9.39
C ASP A 17 15.93 7.49 -8.94
N LEU A 18 14.98 6.61 -8.62
CA LEU A 18 13.67 7.00 -8.07
C LEU A 18 13.83 7.76 -6.75
N VAL A 19 14.62 7.21 -5.81
CA VAL A 19 14.89 7.84 -4.51
C VAL A 19 15.64 9.16 -4.68
N LYS A 20 16.67 9.20 -5.54
CA LYS A 20 17.43 10.43 -5.83
C LYS A 20 16.52 11.53 -6.36
N LYS A 21 15.64 11.22 -7.32
CA LYS A 21 14.68 12.18 -7.87
C LYS A 21 13.74 12.69 -6.78
N GLY A 22 13.14 11.78 -6.01
CA GLY A 22 12.24 12.13 -4.91
C GLY A 22 12.88 13.02 -3.85
N LEU A 23 14.15 12.79 -3.51
CA LEU A 23 14.85 13.62 -2.54
C LEU A 23 15.22 15.00 -3.10
N ARG A 24 15.72 15.09 -4.34
CA ARG A 24 16.11 16.38 -4.93
C ARG A 24 14.93 17.32 -5.10
N ASP A 25 13.77 16.79 -5.48
CA ASP A 25 12.57 17.59 -5.73
C ASP A 25 12.05 18.28 -4.46
N HIS A 26 12.26 17.68 -3.29
CA HIS A 26 11.71 18.15 -2.01
C HIS A 26 12.75 18.76 -1.05
N PHE A 27 14.05 18.50 -1.25
CA PHE A 27 15.13 18.97 -0.37
C PHE A 27 16.23 19.67 -1.17
N PRO A 28 16.05 20.95 -1.55
CA PRO A 28 17.09 21.72 -2.25
C PRO A 28 18.35 21.87 -1.38
N GLY A 29 19.52 21.59 -1.96
CA GLY A 29 20.81 21.67 -1.25
C GLY A 29 21.26 20.38 -0.56
N LEU A 30 20.46 19.32 -0.61
CA LEU A 30 20.82 17.98 -0.15
C LEU A 30 21.92 17.38 -1.04
N ARG A 31 23.00 16.89 -0.43
CA ARG A 31 23.99 16.05 -1.11
C ARG A 31 23.51 14.62 -1.05
N ILE A 32 23.40 13.96 -2.20
CA ILE A 32 22.99 12.55 -2.26
C ILE A 32 24.15 11.75 -2.81
N GLU A 33 24.57 10.75 -2.04
CA GLU A 33 25.59 9.79 -2.39
C GLU A 33 24.94 8.42 -2.57
N GLU A 34 25.52 7.59 -3.43
CA GLU A 34 24.96 6.29 -3.77
C GLU A 34 25.97 5.16 -3.63
N ALA A 35 25.46 4.00 -3.20
CA ALA A 35 26.21 2.76 -3.16
C ALA A 35 25.36 1.61 -3.71
N VAL A 36 26.02 0.69 -4.43
CA VAL A 36 25.33 -0.44 -5.09
C VAL A 36 25.17 -1.67 -4.20
N ASN A 37 25.78 -1.68 -3.02
CA ASN A 37 25.69 -2.77 -2.05
C ASN A 37 26.18 -2.31 -0.67
N GLY A 38 25.97 -3.14 0.36
CA GLY A 38 26.38 -2.83 1.72
C GLY A 38 27.89 -2.64 1.89
N ARG A 39 28.73 -3.36 1.13
CA ARG A 39 30.19 -3.25 1.23
C ARG A 39 30.71 -1.90 0.72
N LYS A 40 30.21 -1.42 -0.42
CA LYS A 40 30.54 -0.08 -0.92
C LYS A 40 30.00 1.01 -0.02
N ALA A 41 28.80 0.82 0.55
CA ALA A 41 28.27 1.73 1.56
C ALA A 41 29.19 1.80 2.78
N GLN A 42 29.67 0.66 3.28
CA GLN A 42 30.61 0.59 4.40
C GLN A 42 31.91 1.35 4.11
N GLN A 43 32.51 1.15 2.93
CA GLN A 43 33.71 1.86 2.49
C GLN A 43 33.47 3.37 2.40
N HIS A 44 32.28 3.77 1.95
CA HIS A 44 31.89 5.17 1.86
C HIS A 44 31.73 5.81 3.24
N LEU A 45 31.00 5.13 4.14
CA LEU A 45 30.75 5.56 5.52
C LEU A 45 32.02 5.64 6.37
N ALA A 46 33.06 4.87 6.01
CA ALA A 46 34.36 4.95 6.67
C ALA A 46 35.16 6.22 6.31
N ARG A 47 34.85 6.86 5.18
CA ARG A 47 35.60 8.02 4.65
C ARG A 47 34.82 9.33 4.73
N HIS A 48 33.49 9.25 4.72
CA HIS A 48 32.61 10.38 4.59
C HIS A 48 31.54 10.34 5.69
N ALA A 49 31.33 11.48 6.34
CA ALA A 49 30.22 11.65 7.27
C ALA A 49 28.90 11.78 6.49
N VAL A 50 27.87 11.09 6.97
CA VAL A 50 26.52 11.14 6.40
C VAL A 50 25.52 11.44 7.49
N ASP A 51 24.42 12.06 7.10
CA ASP A 51 23.40 12.55 8.01
C ASP A 51 22.15 11.67 8.04
N LEU A 52 21.98 10.82 7.03
CA LEU A 52 20.90 9.86 6.89
C LEU A 52 21.33 8.75 5.94
N ILE A 53 20.95 7.52 6.27
CA ILE A 53 21.18 6.35 5.42
C ILE A 53 19.82 5.77 5.01
N LEU A 54 19.62 5.59 3.71
CA LEU A 54 18.52 4.84 3.11
C LEU A 54 19.12 3.57 2.52
N CYS A 55 18.73 2.41 3.02
CA CYS A 55 19.36 1.14 2.64
C CYS A 55 18.33 0.08 2.30
N ASP A 56 18.53 -0.62 1.18
CA ASP A 56 17.77 -1.83 0.88
C ASP A 56 18.14 -2.97 1.83
N TRP A 57 17.18 -3.85 2.12
CA TRP A 57 17.41 -5.02 2.94
C TRP A 57 18.20 -6.09 2.17
N GLU A 58 17.72 -6.40 0.96
CA GLU A 58 18.26 -7.46 0.12
C GLU A 58 19.28 -6.88 -0.84
N MET A 59 20.55 -7.13 -0.56
CA MET A 59 21.64 -6.70 -1.45
C MET A 59 22.69 -7.80 -1.54
N PRO A 60 23.37 -7.93 -2.69
CA PRO A 60 24.49 -8.84 -2.82
C PRO A 60 25.66 -8.41 -1.91
N GLU A 61 26.52 -9.37 -1.57
CA GLU A 61 27.71 -9.25 -0.71
C GLU A 61 27.45 -8.94 0.76
N MET A 62 26.57 -7.99 1.07
CA MET A 62 26.24 -7.55 2.43
C MET A 62 24.82 -7.00 2.45
N SER A 63 23.99 -7.56 3.31
CA SER A 63 22.60 -7.17 3.50
C SER A 63 22.46 -5.85 4.26
N GLY A 64 21.30 -5.20 4.14
CA GLY A 64 21.02 -3.94 4.85
C GLY A 64 21.04 -4.10 6.37
N ILE A 65 20.62 -5.27 6.89
CA ILE A 65 20.63 -5.55 8.33
C ILE A 65 22.05 -5.72 8.88
N GLU A 66 22.95 -6.36 8.12
CA GLU A 66 24.37 -6.46 8.47
C GLU A 66 25.01 -5.07 8.44
N LEU A 67 24.69 -4.25 7.44
CA LEU A 67 25.20 -2.88 7.35
C LEU A 67 24.72 -2.04 8.54
N LEU A 68 23.45 -2.17 8.93
CA LEU A 68 22.89 -1.50 10.10
C LEU A 68 23.64 -1.91 11.38
N GLY A 69 23.83 -3.21 11.60
CA GLY A 69 24.58 -3.72 12.74
C GLY A 69 26.01 -3.15 12.79
N TRP A 70 26.70 -3.11 11.65
CA TRP A 70 28.01 -2.48 11.56
C TRP A 70 27.96 -0.98 11.87
N CYS A 71 26.98 -0.23 11.31
CA CYS A 71 26.82 1.20 11.58
C CYS A 71 26.62 1.48 13.08
N ARG A 72 25.84 0.65 13.79
CA ARG A 72 25.60 0.82 15.23
C ARG A 72 26.82 0.48 16.09
N ALA A 73 27.73 -0.35 15.60
CA ALA A 73 29.00 -0.62 16.26
C ALA A 73 30.02 0.54 16.11
N GLN A 74 29.85 1.42 15.12
CA GLN A 74 30.73 2.56 14.89
C GLN A 74 30.24 3.79 15.69
N ALA A 75 31.09 4.32 16.58
CA ALA A 75 30.79 5.51 17.38
C ALA A 75 30.23 6.71 16.57
N PRO A 76 30.80 7.10 15.41
CA PRO A 76 30.28 8.25 14.65
C PRO A 76 28.96 7.98 13.91
N LEU A 77 28.58 6.71 13.72
CA LEU A 77 27.40 6.31 12.95
C LEU A 77 26.25 5.81 13.83
N LYS A 78 26.51 5.63 15.13
CA LYS A 78 25.56 5.07 16.10
C LYS A 78 24.23 5.82 16.14
N ASP A 79 24.30 7.15 16.07
CA ASP A 79 23.12 8.03 16.15
C ASP A 79 22.61 8.48 14.77
N VAL A 80 23.29 8.07 13.69
CA VAL A 80 22.86 8.43 12.33
C VAL A 80 21.53 7.74 12.03
N PRO A 81 20.49 8.51 11.63
CA PRO A 81 19.22 7.93 11.24
C PRO A 81 19.41 6.93 10.09
N PHE A 82 18.87 5.73 10.28
CA PHE A 82 18.95 4.65 9.31
C PHE A 82 17.54 4.21 8.96
N ILE A 83 17.15 4.41 7.71
CA ILE A 83 15.85 4.02 7.18
C ILE A 83 16.05 2.80 6.29
N MET A 84 15.39 1.71 6.65
CA MET A 84 15.40 0.49 5.86
C MET A 84 14.35 0.58 4.76
N VAL A 85 14.71 0.22 3.53
CA VAL A 85 13.79 0.07 2.40
C VAL A 85 13.71 -1.42 2.09
N THR A 86 12.53 -2.00 1.91
CA THR A 86 12.42 -3.46 1.73
C THR A 86 11.14 -3.87 1.02
N SER A 87 11.20 -4.90 0.17
CA SER A 87 10.03 -5.59 -0.37
C SER A 87 9.42 -6.60 0.62
N ARG A 88 10.14 -6.94 1.69
CA ARG A 88 9.68 -7.88 2.71
C ARG A 88 8.87 -7.16 3.77
N GLY A 89 7.56 -7.42 3.79
CA GLY A 89 6.62 -6.88 4.78
C GLY A 89 6.38 -7.79 5.98
N ASP A 90 7.15 -8.87 6.13
CA ASP A 90 6.90 -9.86 7.19
C ASP A 90 7.25 -9.30 8.57
N LYS A 91 6.39 -9.59 9.55
CA LYS A 91 6.52 -9.08 10.93
C LYS A 91 7.89 -9.40 11.54
N GLU A 92 8.46 -10.56 11.22
CA GLU A 92 9.74 -11.03 11.74
C GLU A 92 10.91 -10.14 11.29
N ASN A 93 10.95 -9.75 10.03
CA ASN A 93 11.99 -8.88 9.48
C ASN A 93 11.91 -7.46 10.09
N VAL A 94 10.68 -6.96 10.32
CA VAL A 94 10.45 -5.67 10.98
C VAL A 94 10.96 -5.71 12.43
N VAL A 95 10.67 -6.79 13.16
CA VAL A 95 11.15 -6.97 14.54
C VAL A 95 12.68 -6.98 14.58
N GLN A 96 13.32 -7.72 13.68
CA GLN A 96 14.79 -7.75 13.58
C GLN A 96 15.38 -6.36 13.29
N ALA A 97 14.78 -5.60 12.38
CA ALA A 97 15.21 -4.24 12.07
C ALA A 97 15.13 -3.31 13.30
N ILE A 98 14.03 -3.38 14.04
CA ILE A 98 13.81 -2.59 15.26
C ILE A 98 14.83 -2.97 16.34
N GLN A 99 15.07 -4.26 16.55
CA GLN A 99 16.07 -4.75 17.52
C GLN A 99 17.49 -4.29 17.16
N ALA A 100 17.81 -4.23 15.88
CA ALA A 100 19.09 -3.71 15.38
C ALA A 100 19.21 -2.16 15.46
N GLY A 101 18.17 -1.46 15.91
CA GLY A 101 18.19 0.00 16.07
C GLY A 101 17.95 0.77 14.77
N VAL A 102 17.11 0.24 13.87
CA VAL A 102 16.62 0.98 12.70
C VAL A 102 15.79 2.19 13.17
N SER A 103 15.87 3.31 12.46
CA SER A 103 15.12 4.52 12.79
C SER A 103 13.69 4.49 12.23
N ASP A 104 13.53 3.97 11.01
CA ASP A 104 12.24 3.76 10.37
C ASP A 104 12.38 2.73 9.24
N TYR A 105 11.26 2.29 8.67
CA TYR A 105 11.23 1.40 7.52
C TYR A 105 10.25 1.89 6.44
N ILE A 106 10.52 1.53 5.19
CA ILE A 106 9.74 1.83 4.00
C ILE A 106 9.53 0.54 3.23
N GLY A 107 8.27 0.14 3.03
CA GLY A 107 7.92 -1.01 2.21
C GLY A 107 7.94 -0.67 0.71
N LYS A 108 8.54 -1.52 -0.12
CA LYS A 108 8.42 -1.47 -1.58
C LYS A 108 7.11 -2.20 -1.99
N PRO A 109 6.31 -1.65 -2.92
CA PRO A 109 6.47 -0.36 -3.60
C PRO A 109 6.11 0.82 -2.69
N PHE A 110 6.88 1.91 -2.76
CA PHE A 110 6.63 3.15 -2.00
C PHE A 110 6.26 4.31 -2.92
N SER A 111 5.46 5.25 -2.41
CA SER A 111 5.20 6.53 -3.09
C SER A 111 6.27 7.57 -2.71
N ASN A 112 6.42 8.58 -3.57
CA ASN A 112 7.35 9.68 -3.31
C ASN A 112 7.02 10.41 -2.00
N ASP A 113 5.72 10.60 -1.72
CA ASP A 113 5.24 11.24 -0.48
C ASP A 113 5.61 10.46 0.77
N GLN A 114 5.54 9.11 0.72
CA GLN A 114 5.96 8.27 1.84
C GLN A 114 7.45 8.40 2.12
N LEU A 115 8.29 8.32 1.07
CA LEU A 115 9.73 8.50 1.18
C LEU A 115 10.07 9.87 1.80
N VAL A 116 9.53 10.95 1.24
CA VAL A 116 9.79 12.33 1.67
C VAL A 116 9.34 12.54 3.11
N SER A 117 8.16 12.02 3.50
CA SER A 117 7.64 12.16 4.86
C SER A 117 8.54 11.48 5.89
N LYS A 118 9.03 10.27 5.57
CA LYS A 118 9.92 9.49 6.43
C LYS A 118 11.30 10.15 6.57
N VAL A 119 11.85 10.60 5.46
CA VAL A 119 13.13 11.33 5.42
C VAL A 119 13.03 12.64 6.19
N ARG A 120 11.96 13.41 6.00
CA ARG A 120 11.68 14.64 6.75
C ARG A 120 11.65 14.35 8.24
N LYS A 121 10.89 13.34 8.68
CA LYS A 121 10.81 12.96 10.09
C LYS A 121 12.19 12.57 10.68
N ALA A 122 12.99 11.82 9.94
CA ALA A 122 14.33 11.41 10.36
C ALA A 122 15.28 12.61 10.47
N LEU A 123 15.27 13.51 9.49
CA LEU A 123 16.09 14.73 9.50
C LEU A 123 15.67 15.69 10.61
N SER A 124 14.37 15.82 10.90
CA SER A 124 13.84 16.63 12.01
C SER A 124 14.36 16.10 13.35
N ARG A 125 14.34 14.78 13.53
CA ARG A 125 14.80 14.15 14.76
C ARG A 125 16.31 14.33 14.97
N SER A 126 17.08 14.45 13.90
CA SER A 126 18.52 14.74 13.94
C SER A 126 18.87 16.23 14.06
N GLY A 127 17.89 17.14 14.03
CA GLY A 127 18.12 18.60 14.04
C GLY A 127 18.72 19.16 12.75
N LYS A 128 18.84 18.35 11.69
CA LYS A 128 19.49 18.72 10.42
C LYS A 128 18.52 19.31 9.39
N LEU A 129 17.22 19.26 9.67
CA LEU A 129 16.20 19.82 8.78
C LEU A 129 16.25 21.35 8.73
N ASP A 130 16.47 22.00 9.87
CA ASP A 130 16.64 23.45 9.93
C ASP A 130 17.91 23.89 9.18
N THR A 131 18.97 23.09 9.24
CA THR A 131 20.20 23.33 8.47
C THR A 131 19.95 23.22 6.97
N LEU A 132 19.18 22.23 6.52
CA LEU A 132 18.78 22.08 5.12
C LEU A 132 17.93 23.25 4.63
N LEU A 133 16.92 23.65 5.40
CA LEU A 133 16.02 24.74 5.03
C LEU A 133 16.73 26.09 5.05
N ALA A 134 17.67 26.30 5.97
CA ALA A 134 18.51 27.50 6.01
C ALA A 134 19.55 27.54 4.87
N SER A 135 19.94 26.38 4.33
CA SER A 135 20.90 26.26 3.23
C SER A 135 20.25 26.30 1.83
N ALA A 136 18.92 26.19 1.76
CA ALA A 136 18.20 26.35 0.50
C ALA A 136 18.37 27.81 0.02
N PRO A 137 18.75 28.04 -1.25
CA PRO A 137 18.81 29.41 -1.76
C PRO A 137 17.42 30.02 -1.63
N GLN A 138 17.29 31.02 -0.77
CA GLN A 138 16.14 31.91 -0.82
C GLN A 138 16.10 32.45 -2.25
N ARG A 139 15.11 32.03 -3.04
CA ARG A 139 14.70 32.87 -4.16
C ARG A 139 14.28 34.18 -3.53
N SER A 140 15.18 35.16 -3.58
CA SER A 140 14.89 36.55 -3.26
C SER A 140 13.88 37.03 -4.29
N LEU A 141 12.60 36.75 -4.05
CA LEU A 141 11.52 37.56 -4.58
C LEU A 141 11.60 38.88 -3.83
N ALA A 142 12.26 39.84 -4.46
CA ALA A 142 12.21 41.22 -4.04
C ALA A 142 10.74 41.68 -4.02
N GLY A 143 10.28 42.11 -2.85
CA GLY A 143 9.23 43.12 -2.66
C GLY A 143 7.77 42.66 -2.71
N GLY A 144 7.13 42.61 -1.53
CA GLY A 144 5.69 42.85 -1.37
C GLY A 144 4.93 41.80 -0.55
N PRO A 145 4.09 42.19 0.44
CA PRO A 145 3.25 41.26 1.19
C PRO A 145 2.15 40.66 0.28
N PRO A 146 1.71 39.40 0.49
CA PRO A 146 0.83 38.71 -0.42
C PRO A 146 -0.63 38.93 0.00
N ASN A 147 -1.26 39.99 -0.50
CA ASN A 147 -2.72 40.07 -0.46
C ASN A 147 -3.25 41.05 -1.50
N ASP A 148 -3.28 40.66 -2.77
CA ASP A 148 -4.10 41.34 -3.78
C ASP A 148 -4.10 40.59 -5.12
N SER A 149 -4.73 39.41 -5.17
CA SER A 149 -4.98 38.73 -6.46
C SER A 149 -6.37 38.12 -6.58
N LEU A 150 -7.32 38.53 -5.72
CA LEU A 150 -8.73 38.17 -5.84
C LEU A 150 -9.66 39.41 -5.86
N ALA A 151 -9.19 40.58 -5.43
CA ALA A 151 -10.00 41.81 -5.38
C ALA A 151 -10.01 42.61 -6.69
N ALA A 152 -9.16 42.29 -7.68
CA ALA A 152 -9.00 43.08 -8.89
C ALA A 152 -9.80 42.60 -10.11
N LEU A 153 -10.55 41.48 -10.03
CA LEU A 153 -11.23 40.90 -11.20
C LEU A 153 -12.76 40.91 -11.20
N THR A 154 -13.45 41.24 -10.10
CA THR A 154 -14.92 41.40 -10.15
C THR A 154 -15.40 42.41 -9.11
N GLY A 155 -15.25 43.69 -9.44
CA GLY A 155 -15.86 44.78 -8.69
C GLY A 155 -17.38 44.81 -8.86
N GLY A 156 -18.09 44.45 -7.79
CA GLY A 156 -18.99 45.38 -7.12
C GLY A 156 -20.50 45.37 -7.43
N LYS A 157 -21.27 45.21 -6.32
CA LYS A 157 -22.64 45.69 -6.01
C LYS A 157 -23.80 44.79 -6.46
N ALA A 158 -24.88 44.57 -5.71
CA ALA A 158 -25.47 45.09 -4.46
C ALA A 158 -26.43 44.00 -3.92
N GLU A 159 -26.41 43.65 -2.63
CA GLU A 159 -27.32 44.13 -1.54
C GLU A 159 -28.75 43.53 -1.50
N VAL A 160 -29.05 42.94 -0.33
CA VAL A 160 -30.33 42.74 0.42
C VAL A 160 -31.45 41.80 -0.10
N VAL A 161 -31.92 40.93 0.82
CA VAL A 161 -33.31 40.80 1.36
C VAL A 161 -33.66 39.32 1.68
N ARG A 162 -33.85 39.02 2.98
CA ARG A 162 -34.74 37.98 3.55
C ARG A 162 -36.15 38.57 3.72
N PRO A 163 -37.25 37.85 4.08
CA PRO A 163 -37.45 36.41 4.34
C PRO A 163 -38.80 35.85 3.74
N THR A 164 -39.13 34.56 3.93
CA THR A 164 -40.33 34.04 4.66
C THR A 164 -40.82 32.63 4.23
N ALA A 165 -41.24 31.88 5.26
CA ALA A 165 -42.33 30.88 5.35
C ALA A 165 -42.23 29.46 4.71
N ALA A 166 -42.44 28.46 5.59
CA ALA A 166 -42.86 27.06 5.38
C ALA A 166 -44.38 26.99 5.00
N PRO A 167 -45.09 25.83 4.82
CA PRO A 167 -44.80 24.46 5.30
C PRO A 167 -45.28 23.25 4.44
N ALA A 168 -44.96 22.05 4.96
CA ALA A 168 -45.73 20.78 4.99
C ALA A 168 -46.03 19.97 3.70
N ALA A 169 -45.54 18.72 3.68
CA ALA A 169 -46.35 17.51 3.42
C ALA A 169 -45.59 16.22 3.85
N ALA A 170 -46.17 15.48 4.80
CA ALA A 170 -46.02 14.02 4.95
C ALA A 170 -47.28 13.36 4.32
N PRO A 171 -47.37 12.04 3.99
CA PRO A 171 -47.20 10.88 4.91
C PRO A 171 -46.48 9.64 4.28
N ALA A 172 -45.70 8.84 5.04
CA ALA A 172 -46.06 7.57 5.71
C ALA A 172 -46.04 6.29 4.79
N PRO A 173 -46.13 5.05 5.31
CA PRO A 173 -45.05 4.06 5.24
C PRO A 173 -45.43 2.76 4.49
N ALA A 174 -44.46 1.95 4.09
CA ALA A 174 -44.71 0.58 3.60
C ALA A 174 -43.89 -0.46 4.40
N ARG A 175 -44.61 -1.25 5.20
CA ARG A 175 -44.25 -2.61 5.66
C ARG A 175 -44.78 -3.63 4.61
N PRO A 176 -44.66 -4.96 4.79
CA PRO A 176 -43.46 -5.79 4.88
C PRO A 176 -43.51 -7.05 3.96
N ALA A 177 -42.34 -7.69 3.76
CA ALA A 177 -42.14 -9.11 3.40
C ALA A 177 -42.61 -9.58 1.99
N PRO A 178 -42.06 -10.68 1.42
CA PRO A 178 -42.18 -12.01 2.00
C PRO A 178 -40.88 -12.83 2.06
N ALA A 179 -40.83 -13.72 3.06
CA ALA A 179 -40.00 -14.90 3.07
C ALA A 179 -40.70 -16.04 2.31
N ALA A 180 -39.96 -16.81 1.52
CA ALA A 180 -40.08 -18.27 1.40
C ALA A 180 -39.01 -18.85 0.44
N ALA A 181 -38.23 -19.80 0.96
CA ALA A 181 -37.41 -20.80 0.25
C ALA A 181 -38.33 -21.83 -0.47
N PRO A 182 -37.88 -22.95 -1.13
CA PRO A 182 -36.56 -23.60 -1.09
C PRO A 182 -36.07 -24.31 -2.40
N ALA A 183 -34.92 -24.99 -2.26
CA ALA A 183 -34.52 -26.27 -2.88
C ALA A 183 -33.69 -26.31 -4.19
N ALA A 184 -32.52 -26.94 -4.00
CA ALA A 184 -31.88 -27.95 -4.84
C ALA A 184 -31.12 -27.52 -6.12
N ALA A 185 -29.82 -27.31 -5.93
CA ALA A 185 -28.83 -28.10 -6.66
C ALA A 185 -27.71 -28.49 -5.68
N ALA A 186 -27.89 -29.65 -5.03
CA ALA A 186 -26.78 -30.33 -4.38
C ALA A 186 -25.79 -30.70 -5.49
N SER A 187 -24.66 -30.00 -5.53
CA SER A 187 -23.49 -30.42 -6.29
C SER A 187 -22.35 -30.64 -5.30
N ALA A 188 -21.62 -31.73 -5.53
CA ALA A 188 -20.70 -32.35 -4.60
C ALA A 188 -19.70 -31.34 -4.01
N ARG A 189 -19.80 -31.20 -2.68
CA ARG A 189 -19.00 -30.31 -1.84
C ARG A 189 -17.57 -30.82 -1.76
N GLY A 190 -16.72 -30.29 -2.63
CA GLY A 190 -15.27 -30.40 -2.55
C GLY A 190 -14.69 -29.15 -1.89
N LYS A 191 -13.73 -29.34 -0.98
CA LYS A 191 -12.95 -28.28 -0.31
C LYS A 191 -12.48 -27.24 -1.34
N GLY A 192 -12.95 -25.98 -1.22
CA GLY A 192 -12.50 -24.86 -2.08
C GLY A 192 -13.56 -24.16 -2.94
N GLN A 193 -14.86 -24.31 -2.66
CA GLN A 193 -15.95 -23.59 -3.36
C GLN A 193 -16.51 -22.44 -2.50
N GLY A 194 -16.92 -21.34 -3.14
CA GLY A 194 -17.54 -20.19 -2.48
C GLY A 194 -18.53 -19.45 -3.39
N GLN A 195 -19.23 -18.45 -2.85
CA GLN A 195 -20.12 -17.57 -3.62
C GLN A 195 -19.56 -16.15 -3.66
N LEU A 196 -19.38 -15.60 -4.86
CA LEU A 196 -19.00 -14.21 -5.06
C LEU A 196 -20.26 -13.38 -5.30
N ARG A 197 -20.57 -12.51 -4.36
CA ARG A 197 -21.70 -11.59 -4.45
C ARG A 197 -21.23 -10.22 -4.92
N LEU A 198 -21.63 -9.86 -6.13
CA LEU A 198 -21.50 -8.54 -6.73
C LEU A 198 -22.77 -7.72 -6.46
N PRO A 199 -22.73 -6.38 -6.58
CA PRO A 199 -23.90 -5.52 -6.47
C PRO A 199 -25.02 -5.93 -7.43
N ASN A 200 -24.65 -6.46 -8.60
CA ASN A 200 -25.56 -6.74 -9.70
C ASN A 200 -25.79 -8.25 -9.96
N ALA A 201 -25.10 -9.16 -9.27
CA ALA A 201 -25.24 -10.61 -9.45
C ALA A 201 -24.57 -11.41 -8.31
N SER A 202 -25.02 -12.66 -8.08
CA SER A 202 -24.28 -13.64 -7.27
C SER A 202 -23.77 -14.75 -8.18
N LEU A 203 -22.46 -15.02 -8.14
CA LEU A 203 -21.79 -15.97 -9.01
C LEU A 203 -21.14 -17.08 -8.16
N PRO A 204 -21.36 -18.36 -8.48
CA PRO A 204 -20.58 -19.43 -7.87
C PRO A 204 -19.12 -19.29 -8.31
N CYS A 205 -18.19 -19.42 -7.36
CA CYS A 205 -16.76 -19.28 -7.60
C CYS A 205 -15.98 -20.43 -6.97
N VAL A 206 -14.87 -20.79 -7.60
CA VAL A 206 -13.90 -21.75 -7.08
C VAL A 206 -12.66 -21.00 -6.62
N ILE A 207 -12.21 -21.27 -5.41
CA ILE A 207 -11.06 -20.58 -4.81
C ILE A 207 -9.80 -21.33 -5.24
N ARG A 208 -9.04 -20.72 -6.14
CA ARG A 208 -7.77 -21.29 -6.64
C ARG A 208 -6.62 -21.01 -5.68
N GLY A 209 -6.67 -19.88 -4.98
CA GLY A 209 -5.68 -19.47 -3.99
C GLY A 209 -6.26 -18.45 -3.04
N LEU A 210 -5.96 -18.59 -1.76
CA LEU A 210 -6.42 -17.68 -0.71
C LEU A 210 -5.22 -17.20 0.09
N SER A 211 -5.13 -15.89 0.29
CA SER A 211 -4.14 -15.25 1.14
C SER A 211 -4.83 -14.33 2.15
N LEU A 212 -4.06 -13.73 3.06
CA LEU A 212 -4.60 -12.76 4.03
C LEU A 212 -5.03 -11.43 3.39
N LYS A 213 -4.56 -11.11 2.18
CA LYS A 213 -4.81 -9.82 1.51
C LYS A 213 -5.67 -9.94 0.26
N GLU A 214 -5.68 -11.10 -0.37
CA GLU A 214 -6.32 -11.34 -1.65
C GLU A 214 -6.75 -12.80 -1.83
N ALA A 215 -7.78 -13.00 -2.67
CA ALA A 215 -8.27 -14.31 -3.11
C ALA A 215 -8.24 -14.38 -4.63
N GLN A 216 -7.70 -15.47 -5.16
CA GLN A 216 -7.81 -15.84 -6.57
C GLN A 216 -9.03 -16.75 -6.74
N LEU A 217 -10.00 -16.26 -7.48
CA LEU A 217 -11.28 -16.93 -7.72
C LEU A 217 -11.40 -17.25 -9.21
N VAL A 218 -12.00 -18.39 -9.51
CA VAL A 218 -12.38 -18.78 -10.87
C VAL A 218 -13.90 -18.79 -10.93
N VAL A 219 -14.48 -18.02 -11.85
CA VAL A 219 -15.92 -17.97 -12.09
C VAL A 219 -16.24 -18.33 -13.52
N LYS A 220 -17.43 -18.88 -13.76
CA LYS A 220 -17.92 -19.10 -15.12
C LYS A 220 -18.39 -17.76 -15.70
N ARG A 221 -18.01 -17.46 -16.94
CA ARG A 221 -18.44 -16.29 -17.72
C ARG A 221 -19.96 -16.36 -17.89
N GLY A 222 -20.66 -15.47 -17.21
CA GLY A 222 -22.11 -15.30 -17.29
C GLY A 222 -22.53 -14.07 -18.10
N GLN A 223 -23.82 -13.74 -18.03
CA GLN A 223 -24.36 -12.54 -18.68
C GLN A 223 -23.91 -11.24 -18.00
N VAL A 224 -23.65 -11.28 -16.70
CA VAL A 224 -23.11 -10.16 -15.93
C VAL A 224 -21.61 -10.39 -15.76
N LEU A 225 -20.81 -9.54 -16.41
CA LEU A 225 -19.35 -9.58 -16.31
C LEU A 225 -18.90 -8.73 -15.12
N PRO A 226 -18.19 -9.31 -14.14
CA PRO A 226 -17.56 -8.55 -13.06
C PRO A 226 -16.61 -7.50 -13.63
N GLN A 227 -16.61 -6.29 -13.07
CA GLN A 227 -15.72 -5.21 -13.46
C GLN A 227 -14.58 -5.00 -12.47
N VAL A 228 -13.45 -4.49 -12.96
CA VAL A 228 -12.33 -4.09 -12.10
C VAL A 228 -12.76 -2.89 -11.24
N LEU A 229 -12.35 -2.88 -9.97
CA LEU A 229 -12.75 -1.97 -8.90
C LEU A 229 -14.21 -2.11 -8.43
N GLU A 230 -14.95 -3.12 -8.91
CA GLU A 230 -16.28 -3.41 -8.38
C GLU A 230 -16.17 -4.01 -6.97
N THR A 231 -17.02 -3.55 -6.05
CA THR A 231 -17.10 -4.12 -4.70
C THR A 231 -17.67 -5.51 -4.78
N ALA A 232 -17.15 -6.44 -3.99
CA ALA A 232 -17.65 -7.81 -3.97
C ALA A 232 -17.54 -8.41 -2.57
N VAL A 233 -18.52 -9.21 -2.20
CA VAL A 233 -18.53 -9.97 -0.96
C VAL A 233 -18.31 -11.43 -1.30
N LEU A 234 -17.23 -12.01 -0.78
CA LEU A 234 -16.93 -13.41 -0.93
C LEU A 234 -17.51 -14.17 0.27
N ASP A 235 -18.51 -15.00 0.01
CA ASP A 235 -19.10 -15.93 0.96
C ASP A 235 -18.32 -17.26 0.86
N LEU A 236 -17.54 -17.58 1.89
CA LEU A 236 -16.83 -18.84 2.05
C LEU A 236 -17.64 -19.76 2.97
N GLU A 237 -17.96 -20.98 2.54
CA GLU A 237 -18.61 -22.00 3.38
C GLU A 237 -17.58 -23.07 3.78
N GLU A 238 -17.26 -23.18 5.08
CA GLU A 238 -16.39 -24.23 5.62
C GLU A 238 -16.94 -24.76 6.95
N ASP A 239 -17.02 -26.09 7.10
CA ASP A 239 -17.43 -26.79 8.33
C ASP A 239 -18.69 -26.22 9.02
N ASN A 240 -19.70 -25.82 8.22
CA ASN A 240 -20.99 -25.28 8.66
C ASN A 240 -20.95 -23.82 9.17
N GLU A 241 -19.82 -23.12 8.99
CA GLU A 241 -19.69 -21.67 9.21
C GLU A 241 -19.55 -20.92 7.87
N VAL A 242 -20.22 -19.77 7.76
CA VAL A 242 -20.16 -18.91 6.56
C VAL A 242 -19.34 -17.67 6.88
N ALA A 243 -18.14 -17.57 6.31
CA ALA A 243 -17.31 -16.39 6.44
C ALA A 243 -17.55 -15.45 5.26
N ARG A 244 -18.06 -14.26 5.55
CA ARG A 244 -18.30 -13.19 4.57
C ARG A 244 -17.16 -12.20 4.56
N LEU A 245 -16.42 -12.16 3.47
CA LEU A 245 -15.25 -11.29 3.31
C LEU A 245 -15.56 -10.19 2.30
N ASN A 246 -15.49 -8.93 2.75
CA ASN A 246 -15.67 -7.80 1.83
C ASN A 246 -14.35 -7.45 1.13
N GLY A 247 -14.44 -7.26 -0.17
CA GLY A 247 -13.32 -6.86 -1.01
C GLY A 247 -13.76 -6.04 -2.22
N TYR A 248 -12.79 -5.74 -3.08
CA TYR A 248 -13.05 -5.27 -4.43
C TYR A 248 -12.27 -6.10 -5.43
N LEU A 249 -12.78 -6.19 -6.64
CA LEU A 249 -12.11 -6.87 -7.74
C LEU A 249 -10.91 -6.05 -8.21
N HIS A 250 -9.70 -6.56 -8.03
CA HIS A 250 -8.47 -5.92 -8.48
C HIS A 250 -8.17 -6.23 -9.95
N SER A 251 -8.50 -7.43 -10.42
CA SER A 251 -8.32 -7.81 -11.83
C SER A 251 -9.34 -8.85 -12.27
N VAL A 252 -9.70 -8.79 -13.56
CA VAL A 252 -10.53 -9.78 -14.25
C VAL A 252 -9.80 -10.19 -15.51
N ALA A 253 -9.51 -11.48 -15.65
CA ALA A 253 -8.79 -12.04 -16.80
C ALA A 253 -9.50 -13.30 -17.29
N ALA A 254 -9.34 -13.64 -18.58
CA ALA A 254 -9.73 -14.95 -19.07
C ALA A 254 -8.78 -16.02 -18.50
N LEU A 255 -9.32 -17.16 -18.06
CA LEU A 255 -8.50 -18.26 -17.55
C LEU A 255 -7.64 -18.86 -18.67
N GLU A 256 -8.21 -18.94 -19.87
CA GLU A 256 -7.50 -19.34 -21.09
C GLU A 256 -7.22 -18.11 -21.96
N PRO A 257 -6.08 -18.05 -22.67
CA PRO A 257 -5.76 -16.98 -23.62
C PRO A 257 -6.56 -17.13 -24.93
N LYS A 258 -7.88 -17.28 -24.82
CA LYS A 258 -8.82 -17.39 -25.93
C LYS A 258 -10.00 -16.44 -25.71
N PRO A 259 -10.51 -15.79 -26.76
CA PRO A 259 -11.66 -14.88 -26.65
C PRO A 259 -12.95 -15.60 -26.21
N ASP A 260 -13.05 -16.90 -26.48
CA ASP A 260 -14.20 -17.75 -26.14
C ASP A 260 -14.05 -18.45 -24.78
N SER A 261 -13.12 -17.98 -23.92
CA SER A 261 -12.94 -18.59 -22.61
C SER A 261 -14.22 -18.47 -21.77
N GLU A 262 -14.76 -19.63 -21.38
CA GLU A 262 -15.93 -19.72 -20.50
C GLU A 262 -15.59 -19.45 -19.04
N TRP A 263 -14.31 -19.32 -18.68
CA TRP A 263 -13.86 -19.18 -17.30
C TRP A 263 -13.05 -17.91 -17.13
N LEU A 264 -13.37 -17.15 -16.10
CA LEU A 264 -12.69 -15.92 -15.75
C LEU A 264 -11.92 -16.14 -14.45
N LEU A 265 -10.66 -15.71 -14.46
CA LEU A 265 -9.83 -15.58 -13.29
C LEU A 265 -10.03 -14.17 -12.70
N LEU A 266 -10.53 -14.13 -11.48
CA LEU A 266 -10.73 -12.93 -10.69
C LEU A 266 -9.70 -12.85 -9.58
N LEU A 267 -9.13 -11.66 -9.38
CA LEU A 267 -8.35 -11.36 -8.19
C LEU A 267 -9.18 -10.43 -7.31
N LEU A 268 -9.66 -10.95 -6.18
CA LEU A 268 -10.37 -10.17 -5.19
C LEU A 268 -9.38 -9.70 -4.12
N ARG A 269 -9.34 -8.41 -3.83
CA ARG A 269 -8.51 -7.85 -2.76
C ARG A 269 -9.38 -7.47 -1.57
N PHE A 270 -9.03 -7.97 -0.40
CA PHE A 270 -9.81 -7.72 0.82
C PHE A 270 -9.64 -6.28 1.28
N VAL A 271 -10.76 -5.65 1.65
CA VAL A 271 -10.81 -4.29 2.24
C VAL A 271 -11.09 -4.36 3.73
N ASP A 272 -11.73 -5.43 4.19
CA ASP A 272 -12.02 -5.63 5.61
C ASP A 272 -10.73 -5.71 6.43
N GLN A 273 -10.64 -4.87 7.47
CA GLN A 273 -9.59 -4.89 8.50
C GLN A 273 -10.06 -5.60 9.78
N ASP A 274 -11.11 -6.42 9.69
CA ASP A 274 -11.73 -7.06 10.85
C ASP A 274 -10.83 -8.20 11.38
N PRO A 275 -10.26 -8.07 12.60
CA PRO A 275 -9.32 -9.05 13.15
C PRO A 275 -9.93 -10.45 13.28
N GLN A 276 -11.24 -10.59 13.50
CA GLN A 276 -11.89 -11.90 13.63
C GLN A 276 -11.94 -12.65 12.29
N LYS A 277 -12.16 -11.94 11.18
CA LYS A 277 -12.17 -12.52 9.83
C LYS A 277 -10.77 -12.88 9.35
N LEU A 278 -9.77 -12.09 9.75
CA LEU A 278 -8.35 -12.36 9.48
C LEU A 278 -7.87 -13.60 10.23
N ASP A 279 -8.32 -13.82 11.46
CA ASP A 279 -8.03 -15.03 12.22
C ASP A 279 -8.69 -16.28 11.59
N TYR A 280 -9.91 -16.14 11.05
CA TYR A 280 -10.56 -17.22 10.30
C TYR A 280 -9.81 -17.57 9.01
N LEU A 281 -9.43 -16.55 8.21
CA LEU A 281 -8.59 -16.74 7.02
C LEU A 281 -7.26 -17.40 7.34
N SER A 282 -6.60 -17.00 8.42
CA SER A 282 -5.35 -17.59 8.90
C SER A 282 -5.52 -19.08 9.24
N ARG A 283 -6.63 -19.44 9.91
CA ARG A 283 -6.98 -20.85 10.20
C ARG A 283 -7.27 -21.66 8.94
N LEU A 284 -7.95 -21.07 7.96
CA LEU A 284 -8.31 -21.72 6.69
C LEU A 284 -7.06 -22.00 5.84
N ILE A 285 -6.14 -21.03 5.77
CA ILE A 285 -4.85 -21.17 5.07
C ILE A 285 -3.96 -22.20 5.78
N ALA A 286 -3.91 -22.19 7.12
CA ALA A 286 -3.11 -23.13 7.91
C ALA A 286 -3.60 -24.59 7.82
N ARG A 287 -4.89 -24.82 7.49
CA ARG A 287 -5.49 -26.16 7.33
C ARG A 287 -5.32 -26.77 5.95
N GLY A 288 -4.71 -26.06 5.00
CA GLY A 288 -4.25 -26.66 3.74
C GLY A 288 -5.34 -26.97 2.73
N SER A 289 -6.24 -26.02 2.45
CA SER A 289 -7.10 -26.05 1.26
C SER A 289 -6.39 -25.52 -0.01
N THR A 290 -5.06 -25.56 -0.04
CA THR A 290 -4.31 -25.41 -1.30
C THR A 290 -4.21 -26.78 -1.96
N GLN A 291 -5.17 -27.13 -2.81
CA GLN A 291 -4.96 -28.21 -3.76
C GLN A 291 -3.77 -27.86 -4.64
N LYS A 292 -2.61 -28.44 -4.32
CA LYS A 292 -1.51 -28.61 -5.26
C LYS A 292 -2.02 -29.55 -6.36
N HIS A 293 -2.04 -29.04 -7.59
CA HIS A 293 -2.45 -29.69 -8.85
C HIS A 293 -3.96 -29.75 -9.13
N TYR A 294 -4.45 -28.73 -9.84
CA TYR A 294 -5.56 -28.90 -10.78
C TYR A 294 -4.99 -28.83 -12.20
N VAL A 295 -5.06 -29.96 -12.91
CA VAL A 295 -4.78 -30.06 -14.35
C VAL A 295 -6.14 -30.08 -15.05
N PRO A 296 -6.46 -29.13 -15.94
CA PRO A 296 -7.68 -29.21 -16.72
C PRO A 296 -7.46 -30.23 -17.84
N GLY A 297 -8.09 -31.41 -17.73
CA GLY A 297 -8.09 -32.41 -18.80
C GLY A 297 -7.89 -33.84 -18.31
N ALA A 298 -8.98 -34.46 -17.87
CA ALA A 298 -9.29 -35.88 -18.05
C ALA A 298 -10.82 -36.03 -17.94
#